data_AF-A0A847RA35-F1
#
_entry.id   AF-A0A847RA35-F1
#
_cell.length_a   1.000
_cell.length_b   1.000
_cell.length_c   1.000
_cell.angle_alpha   90.00
_cell.angle_beta   90.00
_cell.angle_gamma   90.00
#
_symmetry.space_group_name_H-M   'P 1'
#
loop_
_entity.id
_entity.type
_entity.pdbx_description
1 polymer ?
#
loop_
_entity_poly.entity_id
_entity_poly.type
_entity_poly.pdbx_seq_one_letter_code
_entity_poly.pdbx_strand_id
1 'polypeptide(L)'
;MSLKSSFCVTFVGAAAILASSHTLAYDDYCTPKLNKYLSNVQKTVDSKYVSQRQKDVAQKVLDRVKSSRDETGDCVLVDKLLP
;
A
#
# COMPACT_ATOMS: atom_id res chain seq x y z
N MET A 1 -57.52 28.92 23.97
CA MET A 1 -56.86 29.41 22.74
C MET A 1 -55.56 28.64 22.55
N SER A 2 -55.51 27.87 21.46
CA SER A 2 -54.36 27.35 20.68
C SER A 2 -52.97 27.24 21.33
N LEU A 3 -52.49 25.99 21.47
CA LEU A 3 -51.06 25.66 21.53
C LEU A 3 -50.39 26.23 20.28
N LYS A 4 -49.53 27.24 20.45
CA LYS A 4 -48.63 27.69 19.39
C LYS A 4 -47.28 27.01 19.57
N SER A 5 -47.12 25.92 18.83
CA SER A 5 -45.84 25.34 18.47
C SER A 5 -44.95 26.43 17.86
N SER A 6 -43.79 26.69 18.48
CA SER A 6 -42.72 27.47 17.87
C SER A 6 -41.46 26.61 17.91
N PHE A 7 -41.44 25.64 17.00
CA PHE A 7 -40.24 24.94 16.58
C PHE A 7 -39.47 25.82 15.58
N CYS A 8 -38.16 25.59 15.53
CA CYS A 8 -37.23 25.99 14.46
C CYS A 8 -36.79 27.46 14.44
N VAL A 9 -35.68 27.78 15.11
CA VAL A 9 -34.48 28.35 14.44
C VAL A 9 -33.26 28.09 15.34
N THR A 10 -32.72 26.88 15.32
CA THR A 10 -31.29 26.68 15.64
C THR A 10 -30.78 25.59 14.70
N PHE A 11 -29.50 25.66 14.36
CA PHE A 11 -28.81 24.75 13.44
C PHE A 11 -28.93 25.04 11.93
N VAL A 12 -28.61 26.28 11.54
CA VAL A 12 -27.94 26.51 10.25
C VAL A 12 -26.51 26.91 10.55
N GLY A 13 -25.56 26.17 9.99
CA GLY A 13 -24.22 26.67 9.75
C GLY A 13 -23.16 26.26 10.77
N ALA A 14 -22.74 25.00 10.74
CA ALA A 14 -21.31 24.63 10.88
C ALA A 14 -21.07 23.15 10.51
N ALA A 15 -21.71 22.64 9.46
CA ALA A 15 -21.31 21.37 8.83
C ALA A 15 -20.19 21.65 7.80
N ALA A 16 -19.09 22.26 8.26
CA ALA A 16 -17.98 22.67 7.38
C ALA A 16 -16.60 22.35 7.97
N ILE A 17 -16.50 21.33 8.81
CA ILE A 17 -15.20 20.82 9.28
C ILE A 17 -15.18 19.29 9.27
N LEU A 18 -15.75 18.69 8.22
CA LEU A 18 -15.19 17.47 7.66
C LEU A 18 -14.39 17.91 6.45
N ALA A 19 -13.35 18.71 6.70
CA ALA A 19 -12.24 18.81 5.78
C ALA A 19 -11.65 17.41 5.73
N SER A 20 -12.14 16.65 4.76
CA SER A 20 -11.61 15.41 4.29
C SER A 20 -10.12 15.59 4.01
N SER A 21 -9.29 15.28 5.01
CA SER A 21 -7.90 14.90 4.79
C SER A 21 -7.88 13.53 4.10
N HIS A 22 -8.44 13.46 2.88
CA HIS A 22 -8.26 12.37 1.92
C HIS A 22 -6.99 12.60 1.09
N THR A 23 -5.95 13.18 1.69
CA THR A 23 -4.65 13.44 1.05
C THR A 23 -3.63 12.31 1.30
N LEU A 24 -4.10 11.09 1.61
CA LEU A 24 -3.27 9.87 1.75
C LEU A 24 -3.82 8.66 0.96
N ALA A 25 -4.54 8.90 -0.13
CA ALA A 25 -4.85 7.86 -1.12
C ALA A 25 -4.09 8.17 -2.42
N TYR A 26 -2.77 8.30 -2.32
CA TYR A 26 -1.92 7.95 -3.46
C TYR A 26 -1.98 6.42 -3.48
N ASP A 27 -2.79 5.85 -4.38
CA ASP A 27 -2.94 4.40 -4.51
C ASP A 27 -1.55 3.76 -4.45
N ASP A 28 -1.27 3.03 -3.38
CA ASP A 28 -0.03 2.31 -3.19
C ASP A 28 -0.03 1.11 -4.13
N TYR A 29 0.08 1.39 -5.43
CA TYR A 29 0.04 0.43 -6.52
C TYR A 29 1.32 -0.44 -6.54
N CYS A 30 2.38 0.08 -5.95
CA CYS A 30 3.70 -0.52 -5.99
C CYS A 30 3.86 -1.61 -4.93
N THR A 31 3.37 -1.40 -3.71
CA THR A 31 3.42 -2.40 -2.64
C THR A 31 2.80 -3.76 -3.01
N PRO A 32 1.57 -3.85 -3.56
CA PRO A 32 0.98 -5.13 -3.95
C PRO A 32 1.74 -5.77 -5.13
N LYS A 33 2.27 -4.96 -6.06
CA LYS A 33 3.05 -5.45 -7.20
C LYS A 33 4.40 -6.02 -6.75
N LEU A 34 5.08 -5.32 -5.85
CA LEU A 34 6.33 -5.76 -5.24
C LEU A 34 6.12 -7.04 -4.43
N ASN A 35 5.11 -7.07 -3.55
CA ASN A 35 4.78 -8.24 -2.75
C ASN A 35 4.48 -9.47 -3.63
N LYS A 36 3.75 -9.29 -4.74
CA LYS A 36 3.47 -10.38 -5.68
C LYS A 36 4.74 -10.90 -6.33
N TYR A 37 5.64 -10.01 -6.77
CA TYR A 37 6.93 -10.40 -7.32
C TYR A 37 7.77 -11.18 -6.31
N LEU A 38 7.95 -10.63 -5.09
CA LEU A 38 8.70 -11.29 -4.02
C LEU A 38 8.12 -12.66 -3.65
N SER A 39 6.78 -12.80 -3.68
CA SER A 39 6.15 -14.10 -3.42
C SER A 39 6.52 -15.17 -4.45
N ASN A 40 6.72 -14.79 -5.72
CA ASN A 40 7.16 -15.70 -6.77
C ASN A 40 8.66 -16.02 -6.65
N VAL A 41 9.46 -15.02 -6.26
CA VAL A 41 10.89 -15.22 -5.96
C VAL A 41 11.05 -16.17 -4.77
N GLN A 42 10.25 -16.03 -3.72
CA GLN A 42 10.22 -16.95 -2.57
C GLN A 42 9.87 -18.38 -3.00
N LYS A 43 8.83 -18.56 -3.83
CA LYS A 43 8.50 -19.89 -4.40
C LYS A 43 9.66 -20.50 -5.19
N THR A 44 10.50 -19.67 -5.82
CA THR A 44 11.68 -20.13 -6.56
C THR A 44 12.75 -20.67 -5.61
N VAL A 45 12.98 -20.00 -4.48
CA VAL A 45 13.87 -20.46 -3.40
C VAL A 45 13.37 -21.79 -2.82
N ASP A 46 12.07 -21.87 -2.52
CA ASP A 46 11.46 -23.03 -1.87
C ASP A 46 11.25 -24.24 -2.81
N SER A 47 11.32 -24.02 -4.12
CA SER A 47 11.06 -25.08 -5.10
C SER A 47 12.13 -26.16 -5.11
N LYS A 48 11.73 -27.42 -5.02
CA LYS A 48 12.66 -28.57 -5.17
C LYS A 48 13.14 -28.79 -6.61
N TYR A 49 12.51 -28.13 -7.59
CA TYR A 49 12.74 -28.34 -9.02
C TYR A 49 13.63 -27.26 -9.65
N VAL A 50 14.05 -26.26 -8.87
CA VAL A 50 14.90 -25.15 -9.30
C VAL A 50 16.35 -25.43 -8.93
N SER A 51 17.28 -25.11 -9.84
CA SER A 51 18.72 -25.29 -9.61
C SER A 51 19.21 -24.44 -8.43
N GLN A 52 20.20 -24.91 -7.67
CA GLN A 52 20.72 -24.15 -6.52
C GLN A 52 21.19 -22.75 -6.88
N ARG A 53 21.83 -22.59 -8.05
CA ARG A 53 22.28 -21.29 -8.54
C ARG A 53 21.12 -20.30 -8.72
N GLN A 54 19.97 -20.76 -9.18
CA GLN A 54 18.77 -19.91 -9.32
C GLN A 54 18.16 -19.57 -7.96
N LYS A 55 18.24 -20.49 -6.99
CA LYS A 55 17.82 -20.21 -5.61
C LYS A 55 18.72 -19.16 -4.96
N ASP A 56 20.03 -19.25 -5.15
CA ASP A 56 20.98 -18.26 -4.60
C ASP A 56 20.74 -16.86 -5.17
N VAL A 57 20.42 -16.76 -6.47
CA VAL A 57 20.07 -15.49 -7.10
C VAL A 57 18.73 -14.97 -6.55
N ALA A 58 17.72 -15.83 -6.45
CA ALA A 58 16.42 -15.47 -5.89
C ALA A 58 16.54 -14.99 -4.43
N GLN A 59 17.35 -15.68 -3.60
CA GLN A 59 17.61 -15.29 -2.22
C GLN A 59 18.29 -13.93 -2.14
N LYS A 60 19.29 -13.66 -2.98
CA LYS A 60 19.95 -12.34 -3.04
C LYS A 60 18.99 -11.21 -3.42
N VAL A 61 18.01 -11.48 -4.28
CA VAL A 61 16.97 -10.50 -4.63
C VAL A 61 16.09 -10.20 -3.41
N LEU A 62 15.65 -11.23 -2.68
CA LEU A 62 14.88 -11.06 -1.45
C LEU A 62 15.65 -10.27 -0.39
N ASP A 63 16.93 -10.58 -0.19
CA ASP A 63 17.78 -9.90 0.79
C ASP A 63 18.02 -8.43 0.42
N ARG A 64 18.23 -8.14 -0.87
CA ARG A 64 18.37 -6.76 -1.37
C ARG A 64 17.08 -5.97 -1.18
N VAL A 65 15.92 -6.56 -1.49
CA VAL A 65 14.65 -5.86 -1.29
C VAL A 65 14.43 -5.60 0.18
N LYS A 66 14.65 -6.59 1.05
CA LYS A 66 14.48 -6.44 2.50
C LYS A 66 15.38 -5.36 3.10
N SER A 67 16.61 -5.20 2.59
CA SER A 67 17.54 -4.17 3.06
C SER A 67 17.26 -2.79 2.48
N SER A 68 16.68 -2.68 1.28
CA SER A 68 16.47 -1.40 0.60
C SER A 68 15.03 -0.86 0.67
N ARG A 69 14.07 -1.66 1.16
CA ARG A 69 12.63 -1.31 1.17
C ARG A 69 12.33 -0.03 1.93
N ASP A 70 12.86 0.08 3.14
CA ASP A 70 12.59 1.19 4.04
C ASP A 70 13.25 2.51 3.56
N GLU A 71 14.36 2.40 2.81
CA GLU A 71 15.13 3.55 2.34
C GLU A 71 14.72 4.05 0.95
N THR A 72 14.36 3.14 0.04
CA THR A 72 14.15 3.47 -1.39
C THR A 72 12.67 3.64 -1.74
N GLY A 73 11.78 3.00 -0.98
CA GLY A 73 10.35 2.94 -1.25
C GLY A 73 9.98 1.90 -2.33
N ASP A 74 8.78 1.34 -2.18
CA ASP A 74 8.32 0.18 -2.96
C ASP A 74 8.21 0.46 -4.47
N CYS A 75 7.87 1.69 -4.88
CA CYS A 75 7.77 2.06 -6.30
C CYS A 75 9.11 2.07 -7.04
N VAL A 76 10.17 2.54 -6.40
CA VAL A 76 11.51 2.58 -7.01
C VAL A 76 12.11 1.18 -7.09
N LEU A 77 11.80 0.33 -6.10
CA LEU A 77 12.20 -1.07 -6.13
C LEU A 77 11.47 -1.85 -7.22
N VAL A 78 10.18 -1.58 -7.42
CA VAL A 78 9.43 -2.14 -8.55
C VAL A 78 10.10 -1.77 -9.87
N ASP A 79 10.42 -0.50 -10.10
CA ASP A 79 11.04 -0.05 -11.35
C ASP A 79 12.44 -0.63 -11.60
N LYS A 80 13.23 -0.85 -10.54
CA LYS A 80 14.57 -1.45 -10.66
C LYS A 80 14.58 -2.97 -10.81
N LEU A 81 13.54 -3.65 -10.32
CA LEU A 81 13.50 -5.12 -10.25
C LEU A 81 12.58 -5.76 -11.29
N LEU A 82 11.56 -5.03 -11.72
CA LEU A 82 10.62 -5.46 -12.75
C LEU A 82 10.97 -4.75 -14.05
N PRO A 83 11.23 -5.48 -15.15
CA PRO A 83 11.36 -4.89 -16.48
C PRO A 83 10.04 -4.32 -17.00
#